data_AF-A0AAD4IF62-F1
#
_entry.id   AF-A0AAD4IF62-F1
#
_cell.length_a   1.000
_cell.length_b   1.000
_cell.length_c   1.000
_cell.angle_alpha   90.00
_cell.angle_beta   90.00
_cell.angle_gamma   90.00
#
_symmetry.space_group_name_H-M   'P 1'
#
loop_
_entity.id
_entity.type
_entity.pdbx_description
1 polymer ?
#
loop_
_entity_poly.entity_id
_entity_poly.type
_entity_poly.pdbx_seq_one_letter_code
_entity_poly.pdbx_strand_id
1 'polypeptide(L)'
;MSHNTPNNLLKLAAELNKLGGELSAIGGKLAQAATTLEQEAANVALANAQRWGVDVQVAVRAGPHGQWIGQGNEIVVNGAKK
;
A
#
# COMPACT_ATOMS: atom_id res chain seq x y z
N MET A 1 10.11 48.49 -3.07
CA MET A 1 9.59 47.29 -2.39
C MET A 1 10.78 46.42 -2.01
N SER A 2 11.05 46.26 -0.72
CA SER A 2 12.27 45.61 -0.22
C SER A 2 12.22 44.10 -0.45
N HIS A 3 13.20 43.60 -1.20
CA HIS A 3 13.31 42.22 -1.67
C HIS A 3 14.02 41.31 -0.65
N ASN A 4 13.76 41.52 0.65
CA ASN A 4 14.42 40.76 1.72
C ASN A 4 13.46 39.74 2.32
N THR A 5 13.25 38.62 1.63
CA THR A 5 12.80 37.42 2.32
C THR A 5 13.90 37.03 3.33
N PRO A 6 13.64 37.01 4.64
CA PRO A 6 14.66 36.66 5.62
C PRO A 6 15.21 35.27 5.33
N ASN A 7 16.54 35.11 5.34
CA ASN A 7 17.22 33.83 5.04
C ASN A 7 16.66 32.63 5.81
N ASN A 8 16.12 32.86 7.02
CA ASN A 8 15.47 31.83 7.83
C ASN A 8 14.19 31.28 7.18
N LEU A 9 13.40 32.11 6.50
CA LEU A 9 12.20 31.66 5.77
C LEU A 9 12.57 30.86 4.53
N LEU A 10 13.64 31.25 3.82
CA LEU A 10 14.16 30.49 2.68
C LEU A 10 14.69 29.12 3.12
N LYS A 11 15.41 29.08 4.25
CA LYS A 11 15.89 27.83 4.85
C LYS A 11 14.74 26.92 5.28
N LEU A 12 13.74 27.47 5.97
CA LEU A 12 12.54 26.72 6.37
C LEU A 12 11.80 26.15 5.16
N ALA A 13 11.62 26.95 4.10
CA ALA A 13 10.98 26.49 2.87
C ALA A 13 11.75 25.31 2.22
N ALA A 14 13.08 25.38 2.21
CA ALA A 14 13.92 24.30 1.70
C ALA A 14 13.81 23.02 2.55
N GLU A 15 13.79 23.15 3.88
CA GLU A 15 13.62 22.03 4.81
C GLU A 15 12.22 21.38 4.67
N LEU A 16 11.17 22.18 4.54
CA LEU A 16 9.81 21.68 4.30
C LEU A 16 9.69 20.96 2.96
N ASN A 17 10.31 21.49 1.90
CA ASN A 17 10.33 20.85 0.59
C ASN A 17 11.06 19.50 0.64
N LYS A 18 12.20 19.44 1.35
CA LYS A 18 12.94 18.19 1.58
C LYS A 18 12.08 17.17 2.34
N LEU A 19 11.46 17.59 3.43
CA LEU A 19 10.59 16.72 4.24
C LEU A 19 9.39 16.21 3.44
N GLY A 20 8.78 17.05 2.59
CA GLY A 20 7.70 16.64 1.69
C GLY A 20 8.15 15.58 0.69
N GLY A 21 9.35 15.72 0.13
CA GLY A 21 9.95 14.71 -0.74
C GLY A 21 10.21 13.38 -0.03
N GLU A 22 10.77 13.42 1.18
CA GLU A 22 11.00 12.23 2.01
C GLU A 22 9.70 11.53 2.39
N LEU A 23 8.67 12.29 2.77
CA LEU A 23 7.34 11.76 3.10
C LEU A 23 6.71 11.05 1.89
N SER A 24 6.80 11.65 0.70
CA SER A 24 6.31 11.04 -0.55
C SER A 24 7.03 9.72 -0.85
N ALA A 25 8.36 9.69 -0.70
CA ALA A 25 9.14 8.48 -0.89
C ALA A 25 8.77 7.36 0.11
N ILE A 26 8.54 7.72 1.39
CA ILE A 26 8.06 6.78 2.40
C ILE A 26 6.66 6.27 2.06
N GLY A 27 5.76 7.15 1.61
CA GLY A 27 4.42 6.77 1.15
C GLY A 27 4.47 5.76 -0.01
N GLY A 28 5.37 5.96 -0.97
CA GLY A 28 5.59 5.01 -2.07
C GLY A 28 6.08 3.64 -1.58
N LYS A 29 7.02 3.60 -0.63
CA LYS A 29 7.48 2.34 -0.02
C LYS A 29 6.38 1.63 0.77
N LEU A 30 5.55 2.40 1.49
CA LEU A 30 4.42 1.85 2.23
C LEU A 30 3.39 1.22 1.29
N ALA A 31 3.07 1.89 0.17
CA ALA A 31 2.18 1.34 -0.84
C ALA A 31 2.73 0.04 -1.44
N GLN A 32 4.02 -0.01 -1.76
CA GLN A 32 4.68 -1.23 -2.24
C GLN A 32 4.61 -2.37 -1.22
N ALA A 33 4.91 -2.08 0.05
CA ALA A 33 4.83 -3.07 1.13
C ALA A 33 3.40 -3.60 1.33
N ALA A 34 2.38 -2.73 1.21
CA ALA A 34 0.97 -3.14 1.27
C ALA A 34 0.62 -4.12 0.13
N THR A 35 1.04 -3.83 -1.10
CA THR A 35 0.84 -4.73 -2.24
C THR A 35 1.56 -6.06 -2.06
N THR A 36 2.79 -6.06 -1.55
CA THR A 36 3.51 -7.31 -1.23
C THR A 36 2.78 -8.13 -0.16
N LEU A 37 2.27 -7.47 0.88
CA LEU A 37 1.49 -8.14 1.92
C LEU A 37 0.19 -8.74 1.38
N GLU A 38 -0.53 -8.01 0.51
CA GLU A 38 -1.73 -8.52 -0.17
C GLU A 38 -1.41 -9.79 -0.96
N GLN A 39 -0.30 -9.78 -1.70
CA GLN A 39 0.13 -10.93 -2.51
C GLN A 39 0.52 -12.15 -1.66
N GLU A 40 1.25 -11.94 -0.56
CA GLU A 40 1.62 -13.03 0.36
C GLU A 40 0.39 -13.67 1.02
N ALA A 41 -0.56 -12.86 1.49
CA ALA A 41 -1.81 -13.37 2.04
C ALA A 41 -2.63 -14.14 0.98
N ALA A 42 -2.62 -13.68 -0.28
CA ALA A 42 -3.19 -14.37 -1.42
C ALA A 42 -2.53 -15.74 -1.67
N ASN A 43 -1.19 -15.81 -1.60
CA ASN A 43 -0.42 -17.05 -1.76
C ASN A 43 -0.72 -18.06 -0.64
N VAL A 44 -0.79 -17.59 0.61
CA VAL A 44 -1.14 -18.42 1.78
C VAL A 44 -2.56 -18.99 1.64
N ALA A 45 -3.50 -18.17 1.20
CA ALA A 45 -4.87 -18.60 0.94
C ALA A 45 -4.94 -19.70 -0.12
N LEU A 46 -4.20 -19.56 -1.22
CA LEU A 46 -4.12 -20.57 -2.28
C LEU A 46 -3.52 -21.88 -1.77
N ALA A 47 -2.41 -21.82 -1.02
CA ALA A 47 -1.77 -22.99 -0.46
C ALA A 47 -2.72 -23.76 0.48
N ASN A 48 -3.51 -23.04 1.30
CA ASN A 48 -4.51 -23.64 2.16
C ASN A 48 -5.67 -24.27 1.36
N ALA A 49 -6.16 -23.59 0.32
CA ALA A 49 -7.20 -24.11 -0.57
C ALA A 49 -6.79 -25.44 -1.24
N GLN A 50 -5.57 -25.48 -1.78
CA GLN A 50 -4.99 -26.70 -2.36
C GLN A 50 -4.88 -27.83 -1.34
N ARG A 51 -4.44 -27.53 -0.12
CA ARG A 51 -4.31 -28.52 0.96
C ARG A 51 -5.64 -29.14 1.36
N TRP A 52 -6.73 -28.37 1.30
CA TRP A 52 -8.07 -28.83 1.63
C TRP A 52 -8.81 -29.45 0.44
N GLY A 53 -8.23 -29.38 -0.76
CA GLY A 53 -8.87 -29.88 -1.98
C GLY A 53 -10.21 -29.20 -2.22
N VAL A 54 -10.30 -27.88 -2.03
CA VAL A 54 -11.50 -27.09 -2.29
C VAL A 54 -11.16 -25.95 -3.24
N ASP A 55 -12.11 -25.61 -4.10
CA ASP A 55 -12.00 -24.42 -4.95
C ASP A 55 -12.30 -23.19 -4.09
N VAL A 56 -11.37 -22.25 -4.03
CA VAL A 56 -11.51 -21.04 -3.21
C VAL A 56 -11.17 -19.83 -4.04
N GLN A 57 -12.04 -18.82 -3.96
CA GLN A 57 -11.77 -17.47 -4.41
C GLN A 57 -11.45 -16.62 -3.17
N VAL A 58 -10.22 -16.11 -3.07
CA VAL A 58 -9.81 -15.21 -1.98
C VAL A 58 -9.47 -13.85 -2.54
N ALA A 59 -10.21 -12.84 -2.10
CA ALA A 59 -9.89 -11.44 -2.31
C ALA A 59 -9.07 -10.94 -1.12
N VAL A 60 -7.92 -10.30 -1.36
CA VAL A 60 -7.11 -9.69 -0.31
C VAL A 60 -6.97 -8.20 -0.57
N ARG A 61 -7.16 -7.41 0.50
CA ARG A 61 -6.92 -5.97 0.52
C ARG A 61 -6.30 -5.58 1.87
N ALA A 62 -5.23 -4.79 1.85
CA ALA A 62 -4.65 -4.18 3.03
C ALA A 62 -5.44 -2.89 3.37
N GLY A 63 -5.97 -2.81 4.59
CA GLY A 63 -6.73 -1.65 5.04
C GLY A 63 -7.29 -1.79 6.46
N PRO A 64 -7.86 -0.72 7.03
CA PRO A 64 -8.49 -0.76 8.34
C PRO A 64 -9.60 -1.83 8.40
N HIS A 65 -9.64 -2.62 9.48
CA HIS A 65 -10.65 -3.65 9.68
C HIS A 65 -12.08 -3.10 9.48
N GLY A 66 -12.86 -3.74 8.59
CA GLY A 66 -14.30 -3.49 8.43
C GLY A 66 -14.72 -2.67 7.21
N GLN A 67 -13.81 -2.05 6.47
CA GLN A 67 -14.13 -1.38 5.20
C GLN A 67 -14.00 -2.33 4.00
N TRP A 68 -14.88 -3.33 3.95
CA TRP A 68 -15.08 -4.15 2.74
C TRP A 68 -16.20 -3.53 1.90
N ILE A 69 -15.87 -2.46 1.15
CA ILE A 69 -16.78 -1.89 0.15
C ILE A 69 -16.30 -2.46 -1.18
N GLY A 70 -16.97 -3.51 -1.65
CA GLY A 70 -16.57 -4.44 -2.72
C GLY A 70 -16.42 -3.87 -4.13
N GLN A 71 -15.68 -2.78 -4.30
CA GLN A 71 -15.21 -2.29 -5.60
C GLN A 71 -13.77 -1.77 -5.46
N GLY A 72 -12.82 -2.44 -6.14
CA GLY A 72 -11.52 -1.87 -6.52
C GLY A 72 -10.27 -2.60 -6.00
N ASN A 73 -9.38 -2.97 -6.92
CA ASN A 73 -7.97 -3.37 -6.71
C ASN A 73 -7.69 -4.52 -5.72
N GLU A 74 -8.62 -5.45 -5.56
CA GLU A 74 -8.37 -6.65 -4.75
C GLU A 74 -7.51 -7.66 -5.51
N ILE A 75 -6.54 -8.26 -4.83
CA ILE A 75 -5.85 -9.44 -5.37
C ILE A 75 -6.78 -10.62 -5.18
N VAL A 76 -7.32 -11.14 -6.29
CA VAL A 76 -8.21 -12.31 -6.31
C VAL A 76 -7.41 -13.53 -6.71
N VAL A 77 -7.34 -14.53 -5.83
CA VAL A 77 -6.75 -15.82 -6.13
C VAL A 77 -7.82 -16.89 -6.25
N ASN A 78 -7.84 -17.56 -7.41
CA ASN A 78 -8.67 -18.73 -7.66
C ASN A 78 -7.81 -19.99 -7.49
N GLY A 79 -8.01 -20.72 -6.41
CA GLY A 79 -7.51 -22.08 -6.29
C GLY A 79 -8.46 -23.03 -7.00
N ALA A 80 -7.97 -23.74 -8.02
CA ALA A 80 -8.71 -24.82 -8.67
C ALA A 80 -8.17 -26.18 -8.22
N LYS A 81 -9.06 -27.15 -7.96
CA LYS A 81 -8.73 -28.57 -7.78
C LYS A 81 -7.90 -29.04 -8.97
N LYS A 82 -6.75 -29.67 -8.70
CA LYS A 82 -6.06 -30.52 -9.67
C LYS A 82 -6.68 -31.89 -9.72
#